data_AF-A0AAJ7X9S3-F1
#
_entry.id   AF-A0AAJ7X9S3-F1
#
_cell.length_a   1.000
_cell.length_b   1.000
_cell.length_c   1.000
_cell.angle_alpha   90.00
_cell.angle_beta   90.00
_cell.angle_gamma   90.00
#
_symmetry.space_group_name_H-M   'P 1'
#
loop_
_entity.id
_entity.type
_entity.pdbx_description
1 polymer ?
#
loop_
_entity_poly.entity_id
_entity_poly.type
_entity_poly.pdbx_seq_one_letter_code
_entity_poly.pdbx_strand_id
1 'polypeptide(L)'
;MDEIEEQLRETPGSGGEEVEEGSCLRGVPGEISSSLEAAAAVVTEEPGDGGVSKRQRKKMLRQKQWEDGREQRRLQRKERRQRRKQEGGEEPARKRVHAEPEPSGVRVAIDCGFDDLMLLRDVKKLHKQIQRCYAENRRAARSVLLLLTSHSGQLKTNMDTHDRGYLNWKGIEVRGERVEEAVHTAELVYLTSESPHTLASVESGRTYVIGGLVDHNHHKGLTLQKAEELGVEHARLPLDDYVKMSSRKVLTVNHAPVSFSAAD
;
A
#
# COMPACT_ATOMS: atom_id res chain seq x y z
N MET A 1 40.86 27.92 30.14
CA MET A 1 41.89 26.96 29.69
C MET A 1 41.21 25.94 28.80
N ASP A 2 41.09 26.06 27.49
CA ASP A 2 41.44 27.04 26.45
C ASP A 2 40.47 26.67 25.29
N GLU A 3 39.65 27.61 24.80
CA GLU A 3 39.83 28.30 23.49
C GLU A 3 40.14 27.37 22.31
N ILE A 4 39.24 27.29 21.30
CA ILE A 4 39.52 27.60 19.89
C ILE A 4 38.22 28.10 19.18
N GLU A 5 38.34 29.30 18.63
CA GLU A 5 37.48 30.16 17.79
C GLU A 5 37.19 29.60 16.38
N GLU A 6 35.99 29.82 15.84
CA GLU A 6 35.63 30.87 14.86
C GLU A 6 36.18 30.67 13.43
N GLN A 7 35.27 30.55 12.45
CA GLN A 7 35.41 31.22 11.15
C GLN A 7 34.07 31.25 10.39
N LEU A 8 33.41 32.41 10.51
CA LEU A 8 32.51 32.98 9.52
C LEU A 8 33.33 33.47 8.31
N ARG A 9 32.86 33.22 7.08
CA ARG A 9 33.13 34.12 5.94
C ARG A 9 31.90 34.23 5.04
N GLU A 10 31.70 35.48 4.65
CA GLU A 10 30.56 36.09 3.98
C GLU A 10 30.51 35.80 2.48
N THR A 11 29.32 35.96 1.90
CA THR A 11 29.08 36.18 0.47
C THR A 11 29.34 37.65 0.10
N PRO A 12 29.65 37.94 -1.19
CA PRO A 12 28.67 38.68 -2.00
C PRO A 12 28.66 38.22 -3.48
N GLY A 13 27.52 38.23 -4.19
CA GLY A 13 27.08 39.32 -5.06
C GLY A 13 27.23 38.90 -6.55
N SER A 14 26.14 38.61 -7.27
CA SER A 14 25.39 39.51 -8.17
C SER A 14 25.87 39.50 -9.64
N GLY A 15 24.93 39.30 -10.58
CA GLY A 15 25.09 39.41 -12.04
C GLY A 15 24.60 38.12 -12.73
N GLY A 16 23.44 38.03 -13.38
CA GLY A 16 22.63 39.07 -13.99
C GLY A 16 23.12 39.37 -15.40
N GLU A 17 22.85 38.49 -16.36
CA GLU A 17 22.85 38.85 -17.78
C GLU A 17 21.87 37.98 -18.57
N GLU A 18 20.93 38.68 -19.17
CA GLU A 18 19.87 38.24 -20.05
C GLU A 18 20.33 38.41 -21.52
N VAL A 19 19.86 37.51 -22.37
CA VAL A 19 19.51 37.73 -23.80
C VAL A 19 20.65 38.03 -24.78
N GLU A 20 20.81 37.12 -25.75
CA GLU A 20 20.93 37.54 -27.16
C GLU A 20 20.05 36.67 -28.07
N GLU A 21 19.09 37.33 -28.68
CA GLU A 21 18.33 36.88 -29.84
C GLU A 21 19.23 36.89 -31.09
N GLY A 22 19.25 35.78 -31.83
CA GLY A 22 19.98 35.63 -33.08
C GLY A 22 19.07 35.36 -34.28
N SER A 23 18.47 36.43 -34.79
CA SER A 23 18.06 36.75 -36.16
C SER A 23 17.48 35.70 -37.13
N CYS A 24 16.33 36.08 -37.68
CA CYS A 24 15.55 35.51 -38.77
C CYS A 24 16.15 35.66 -40.20
N LEU A 25 15.48 34.95 -41.13
CA LEU A 25 15.31 35.17 -42.58
C LEU A 25 16.38 34.50 -43.48
N ARG A 26 16.08 33.83 -44.60
CA ARG A 26 14.94 33.90 -45.54
C ARG A 26 15.06 32.71 -46.53
N GLY A 27 13.96 32.14 -47.03
CA GLY A 27 13.96 31.20 -48.15
C GLY A 27 12.57 30.60 -48.42
N VAL A 28 11.94 31.06 -49.50
CA VAL A 28 10.51 30.92 -49.87
C VAL A 28 10.28 29.74 -50.86
N PRO A 29 9.06 29.46 -51.37
CA PRO A 29 8.38 28.18 -51.24
C PRO A 29 8.30 27.35 -52.54
N GLY A 30 7.88 26.09 -52.44
CA GLY A 30 7.48 25.27 -53.57
C GLY A 30 6.17 24.55 -53.29
N GLU A 31 5.10 25.02 -53.93
CA GLU A 31 3.78 24.38 -53.98
C GLU A 31 3.79 23.18 -54.93
N ILE A 32 3.14 22.07 -54.53
CA ILE A 32 2.35 21.23 -55.45
C ILE A 32 1.31 20.39 -54.68
N SER A 33 0.07 20.86 -54.80
CA SER A 33 -1.18 20.16 -55.14
C SER A 33 -1.65 18.88 -54.43
N SER A 34 -2.82 19.05 -53.80
CA SER A 34 -4.06 18.26 -53.90
C SER A 34 -4.08 16.78 -53.47
N SER A 35 -4.89 16.46 -52.45
CA SER A 35 -6.28 15.96 -52.62
C SER A 35 -6.86 15.46 -51.29
N LEU A 36 -8.04 15.99 -50.91
CA LEU A 36 -9.25 15.31 -50.39
C LEU A 36 -9.05 14.11 -49.42
N GLU A 37 -9.57 14.07 -48.18
CA GLU A 37 -10.97 14.26 -47.75
C GLU A 37 -11.07 14.55 -46.25
N ALA A 38 -12.02 15.42 -45.89
CA ALA A 38 -12.43 15.71 -44.53
C ALA A 38 -13.43 14.65 -44.02
N ALA A 39 -13.14 14.02 -42.89
CA ALA A 39 -14.13 13.26 -42.13
C ALA A 39 -14.46 14.02 -40.83
N ALA A 40 -15.32 15.03 -40.94
CA ALA A 40 -16.00 15.61 -39.79
C ALA A 40 -17.10 14.63 -39.34
N ALA A 41 -16.84 13.90 -38.25
CA ALA A 41 -17.82 13.00 -37.67
C ALA A 41 -18.98 13.80 -37.07
N VAL A 42 -20.17 13.55 -37.61
CA VAL A 42 -21.46 14.10 -37.21
C VAL A 42 -21.75 13.78 -35.74
N VAL A 43 -21.97 14.81 -34.93
CA VAL A 43 -22.52 14.67 -33.57
C VAL A 43 -24.04 14.59 -33.69
N THR A 44 -24.59 13.38 -33.64
CA THR A 44 -26.01 13.18 -33.38
C THR A 44 -26.21 13.07 -31.87
N GLU A 45 -26.80 14.10 -31.26
CA GLU A 45 -27.35 14.00 -29.91
C GLU A 45 -28.73 13.33 -29.98
N GLU A 46 -28.90 12.23 -29.23
CA GLU A 46 -30.20 11.68 -28.86
C GLU A 46 -30.36 11.75 -27.32
N PRO A 47 -31.56 12.07 -26.81
CA PRO A 47 -31.75 12.44 -25.41
C PRO A 47 -32.12 11.25 -24.51
N GLY A 48 -31.62 11.32 -23.26
CA GLY A 48 -32.31 10.84 -22.06
C GLY A 48 -32.40 9.32 -21.80
N ASP A 49 -31.48 8.79 -20.99
CA ASP A 49 -31.81 7.81 -19.94
C ASP A 49 -30.74 7.86 -18.85
N GLY A 50 -31.11 7.60 -17.59
CA GLY A 50 -30.38 7.82 -16.33
C GLY A 50 -29.08 7.04 -16.12
N GLY A 51 -28.28 6.83 -17.17
CA GLY A 51 -27.04 6.09 -17.13
C GLY A 51 -25.84 6.97 -16.78
N VAL A 52 -25.31 6.81 -15.57
CA VAL A 52 -23.90 7.04 -15.18
C VAL A 52 -23.32 8.41 -15.59
N SER A 53 -23.01 9.26 -14.59
CA SER A 53 -22.46 10.60 -14.77
C SER A 53 -21.27 10.64 -15.76
N LYS A 54 -21.12 11.73 -16.53
CA LYS A 54 -19.97 11.97 -17.43
C LYS A 54 -18.62 11.67 -16.75
N ARG A 55 -18.49 11.92 -15.44
CA ARG A 55 -17.29 11.59 -14.64
C ARG A 55 -17.11 10.08 -14.43
N GLN A 56 -18.17 9.36 -14.14
CA GLN A 56 -18.15 7.90 -13.97
C GLN A 56 -17.87 7.19 -15.31
N ARG A 57 -18.45 7.67 -16.42
CA ARG A 57 -18.14 7.16 -17.77
C ARG A 57 -16.66 7.34 -18.12
N LYS A 58 -16.10 8.52 -17.87
CA LYS A 58 -14.65 8.80 -18.07
C LYS A 58 -13.76 7.90 -17.20
N LYS A 59 -14.19 7.60 -15.96
CA LYS A 59 -13.48 6.69 -15.06
C LYS A 59 -13.49 5.24 -15.58
N MET A 60 -14.65 4.74 -16.03
CA MET A 60 -14.77 3.41 -16.62
C MET A 60 -13.93 3.29 -17.90
N LEU A 61 -13.97 4.31 -18.77
CA LEU A 61 -13.16 4.34 -19.99
C LEU A 61 -11.66 4.29 -19.67
N ARG A 62 -11.20 5.07 -18.69
CA ARG A 62 -9.81 5.05 -18.21
C ARG A 62 -9.43 3.70 -17.62
N GLN A 63 -10.34 3.06 -16.88
CA GLN A 63 -10.11 1.75 -16.31
C GLN A 63 -10.00 0.68 -17.40
N LYS A 64 -10.90 0.68 -18.37
CA LYS A 64 -10.87 -0.22 -19.53
C LYS A 64 -9.59 0.00 -20.37
N GLN A 65 -9.25 1.24 -20.70
CA GLN A 65 -7.99 1.57 -21.38
C GLN A 65 -6.75 1.13 -20.58
N TRP A 66 -6.81 1.24 -19.25
CA TRP A 66 -5.76 0.71 -18.40
C TRP A 66 -5.71 -0.82 -18.47
N GLU A 67 -6.84 -1.52 -18.34
CA GLU A 67 -6.93 -2.98 -18.44
C GLU A 67 -6.44 -3.49 -19.81
N ASP A 68 -6.91 -2.90 -20.91
CA ASP A 68 -6.52 -3.22 -22.29
C ASP A 68 -5.01 -2.94 -22.51
N GLY A 69 -4.49 -1.85 -21.96
CA GLY A 69 -3.07 -1.52 -22.01
C GLY A 69 -2.17 -2.37 -21.12
N ARG A 70 -2.71 -3.33 -20.34
CA ARG A 70 -1.92 -4.16 -19.42
C ARG A 70 -0.85 -4.97 -20.15
N GLU A 71 -1.19 -5.55 -21.30
CA GLU A 71 -0.24 -6.33 -22.10
C GLU A 71 0.84 -5.45 -22.71
N GLN A 72 0.47 -4.30 -23.29
CA GLN A 72 1.42 -3.34 -23.83
C GLN A 72 2.40 -2.85 -22.74
N ARG A 73 1.89 -2.52 -21.54
CA ARG A 73 2.76 -2.14 -20.41
C ARG A 73 3.67 -3.29 -19.96
N ARG A 74 3.22 -4.55 -20.08
CA ARG A 74 4.06 -5.73 -19.80
C ARG A 74 5.17 -5.89 -20.84
N LEU A 75 4.88 -5.69 -22.12
CA LEU A 75 5.86 -5.75 -23.22
C LEU A 75 6.88 -4.62 -23.13
N GLN A 76 6.43 -3.37 -22.96
CA GLN A 76 7.32 -2.21 -22.77
C GLN A 76 8.25 -2.38 -21.56
N ARG A 77 7.75 -2.99 -20.46
CA ARG A 77 8.60 -3.32 -19.29
C ARG A 77 9.64 -4.40 -19.61
N LYS A 78 9.32 -5.39 -20.44
CA LYS A 78 10.26 -6.43 -20.89
C LYS A 78 11.33 -5.83 -21.80
N GLU A 79 10.92 -5.05 -22.79
CA GLU A 79 11.82 -4.39 -23.74
C GLU A 79 12.75 -3.40 -23.04
N ARG A 80 12.23 -2.58 -22.11
CA ARG A 80 13.06 -1.69 -21.27
C ARG A 80 14.07 -2.45 -20.41
N ARG A 81 13.73 -3.67 -19.94
CA ARG A 81 14.67 -4.54 -19.22
C ARG A 81 15.73 -5.12 -20.14
N GLN A 82 15.36 -5.54 -21.35
CA GLN A 82 16.32 -6.03 -22.36
C GLN A 82 17.28 -4.94 -22.81
N ARG A 83 16.76 -3.73 -23.06
CA ARG A 83 17.57 -2.56 -23.43
C ARG A 83 18.59 -2.20 -22.35
N ARG A 84 18.16 -2.15 -21.07
CA ARG A 84 19.08 -1.96 -19.94
C ARG A 84 20.17 -3.02 -19.84
N LYS A 85 19.85 -4.27 -20.18
CA LYS A 85 20.80 -5.38 -20.18
C LYS A 85 21.81 -5.27 -21.34
N GLN A 86 21.39 -4.76 -22.50
CA GLN A 86 22.27 -4.50 -23.65
C GLN A 86 23.16 -3.25 -23.42
N GLU A 87 22.63 -2.23 -22.75
CA GLU A 87 23.35 -0.99 -22.38
C GLU A 87 24.36 -1.21 -21.22
N GLY A 88 24.59 -2.44 -20.77
CA GLY A 88 25.53 -2.76 -19.69
C GLY A 88 25.09 -2.27 -18.30
N GLY A 89 23.83 -1.84 -18.14
CA GLY A 89 23.30 -1.46 -16.84
C GLY A 89 23.28 -2.66 -15.90
N GLU A 90 23.78 -2.49 -14.67
CA GLU A 90 23.71 -3.51 -13.63
C GLU A 90 22.30 -4.12 -13.59
N GLU A 91 22.22 -5.46 -13.68
CA GLU A 91 20.96 -6.12 -13.40
C GLU A 91 20.51 -5.70 -12.00
N PRO A 92 19.24 -5.32 -11.80
CA PRO A 92 18.76 -5.00 -10.46
C PRO A 92 19.12 -6.17 -9.56
N ALA A 93 19.86 -5.87 -8.49
CA ALA A 93 20.48 -6.83 -7.59
C ALA A 93 19.59 -8.08 -7.48
N ARG A 94 20.15 -9.24 -7.84
CA ARG A 94 19.48 -10.54 -7.68
C ARG A 94 18.78 -10.54 -6.33
N LYS A 95 17.48 -10.87 -6.31
CA LYS A 95 16.67 -10.95 -5.08
C LYS A 95 17.58 -11.50 -3.99
N ARG A 96 17.92 -10.67 -2.99
CA ARG A 96 18.70 -11.11 -1.83
C ARG A 96 18.08 -12.43 -1.40
N VAL A 97 18.88 -13.49 -1.41
CA VAL A 97 18.47 -14.77 -0.83
C VAL A 97 18.36 -14.46 0.65
N HIS A 98 17.16 -14.05 1.08
CA HIS A 98 16.89 -13.88 2.49
C HIS A 98 16.99 -15.28 3.09
N ALA A 99 17.86 -15.43 4.09
CA ALA A 99 17.82 -16.58 4.98
C ALA A 99 16.37 -16.75 5.47
N GLU A 100 15.91 -17.99 5.62
CA GLU A 100 14.61 -18.24 6.24
C GLU A 100 14.67 -17.60 7.65
N PRO A 101 13.75 -16.67 7.97
CA PRO A 101 13.79 -15.93 9.22
C PRO A 101 13.51 -16.86 10.41
N GLU A 102 14.16 -16.61 11.55
CA GLU A 102 13.91 -17.43 12.74
C GLU A 102 12.50 -17.17 13.28
N PRO A 103 11.73 -18.20 13.67
CA PRO A 103 10.42 -17.99 14.28
C PRO A 103 10.53 -17.25 15.63
N SER A 104 9.71 -16.21 15.81
CA SER A 104 9.61 -15.47 17.08
C SER A 104 8.79 -16.20 18.15
N GLY A 105 7.96 -17.19 17.77
CA GLY A 105 6.98 -17.81 18.66
C GLY A 105 5.71 -16.97 18.89
N VAL A 106 5.63 -15.78 18.28
CA VAL A 106 4.49 -14.87 18.36
C VAL A 106 3.58 -15.05 17.14
N ARG A 107 2.27 -14.92 17.36
CA ARG A 107 1.25 -14.92 16.30
C ARG A 107 0.67 -13.51 16.12
N VAL A 108 0.46 -13.11 14.87
CA VAL A 108 -0.22 -11.85 14.55
C VAL A 108 -1.40 -12.16 13.64
N ALA A 109 -2.61 -11.89 14.13
CA ALA A 109 -3.85 -12.11 13.40
C ALA A 109 -4.35 -10.81 12.75
N ILE A 110 -4.79 -10.88 11.50
CA ILE A 110 -5.51 -9.82 10.80
C ILE A 110 -6.97 -10.27 10.72
N ASP A 111 -7.81 -9.63 11.54
CA ASP A 111 -9.24 -9.89 11.61
C ASP A 111 -9.95 -9.25 10.41
N CYS A 112 -10.26 -10.06 9.40
CA CYS A 112 -10.91 -9.59 8.17
C CYS A 112 -12.45 -9.58 8.26
N GLY A 113 -13.01 -9.68 9.47
CA GLY A 113 -14.46 -9.74 9.71
C GLY A 113 -15.23 -8.44 9.47
N PHE A 114 -14.61 -7.44 8.83
CA PHE A 114 -15.18 -6.11 8.60
C PHE A 114 -15.44 -5.81 7.10
N ASP A 115 -15.46 -6.84 6.25
CA ASP A 115 -15.61 -6.69 4.79
C ASP A 115 -16.85 -5.86 4.39
N ASP A 116 -17.97 -6.07 5.09
CA ASP A 116 -19.24 -5.37 4.84
C ASP A 116 -19.20 -3.86 5.18
N LEU A 117 -18.22 -3.43 5.98
CA LEU A 117 -18.00 -2.01 6.30
C LEU A 117 -17.12 -1.31 5.26
N MET A 118 -16.57 -2.04 4.29
CA MET A 118 -15.67 -1.50 3.27
C MET A 118 -16.27 -1.56 1.87
N LEU A 119 -16.10 -0.45 1.16
CA LEU A 119 -16.30 -0.44 -0.29
C LEU A 119 -15.16 -1.22 -0.95
N LEU A 120 -15.40 -1.79 -2.13
CA LEU A 120 -14.39 -2.54 -2.90
C LEU A 120 -13.06 -1.78 -3.11
N ARG A 121 -13.10 -0.45 -3.19
CA ARG A 121 -11.87 0.38 -3.30
C ARG A 121 -11.00 0.32 -2.03
N ASP A 122 -11.64 0.16 -0.88
CA ASP A 122 -11.02 0.11 0.45
C ASP A 122 -10.58 -1.32 0.77
N VAL A 123 -11.37 -2.33 0.37
CA VAL A 123 -10.94 -3.74 0.32
C VAL A 123 -9.67 -3.92 -0.51
N LYS A 124 -9.58 -3.27 -1.68
CA LYS A 124 -8.35 -3.27 -2.50
C LYS A 124 -7.15 -2.63 -1.80
N LYS A 125 -7.37 -1.65 -0.91
CA LYS A 125 -6.30 -1.08 -0.08
C LYS A 125 -5.91 -2.08 1.00
N LEU A 126 -6.88 -2.69 1.69
CA LEU A 126 -6.63 -3.73 2.70
C LEU A 126 -5.81 -4.89 2.13
N HIS A 127 -6.16 -5.40 0.94
CA HIS A 127 -5.37 -6.43 0.26
C HIS A 127 -3.90 -5.99 0.07
N LYS A 128 -3.66 -4.77 -0.40
CA LYS A 128 -2.29 -4.24 -0.51
C LYS A 128 -1.59 -4.13 0.84
N GLN A 129 -2.34 -3.86 1.91
CA GLN A 129 -1.77 -3.81 3.26
C GLN A 129 -1.35 -5.20 3.74
N ILE A 130 -2.18 -6.22 3.53
CA ILE A 130 -1.85 -7.63 3.80
C ILE A 130 -0.59 -8.06 3.04
N GLN A 131 -0.50 -7.72 1.74
CA GLN A 131 0.69 -7.99 0.93
C GLN A 131 1.95 -7.35 1.51
N ARG A 132 1.83 -6.13 2.03
CA ARG A 132 2.95 -5.42 2.66
C ARG A 132 3.34 -6.09 3.97
N CYS A 133 2.39 -6.44 4.84
CA CYS A 133 2.66 -7.15 6.10
C CYS A 133 3.40 -8.46 5.85
N TYR A 134 2.94 -9.26 4.90
CA TYR A 134 3.59 -10.51 4.51
C TYR A 134 5.02 -10.27 4.00
N ALA A 135 5.20 -9.29 3.09
CA ALA A 135 6.52 -9.00 2.53
C ALA A 135 7.53 -8.51 3.58
N GLU A 136 7.09 -7.75 4.58
CA GLU A 136 7.96 -7.31 5.68
C GLU A 136 8.24 -8.45 6.66
N ASN A 137 7.25 -9.27 7.00
CA ASN A 137 7.47 -10.45 7.85
C ASN A 137 8.49 -11.43 7.23
N ARG A 138 8.46 -11.61 5.91
CA ARG A 138 9.44 -12.44 5.18
C ARG A 138 10.87 -11.88 5.17
N ARG A 139 11.06 -10.62 5.58
CA ARG A 139 12.38 -9.95 5.66
C ARG A 139 12.82 -9.66 7.09
N ALA A 140 11.93 -9.85 8.06
CA ALA A 140 12.22 -9.64 9.47
C ALA A 140 13.34 -10.59 9.92
N ALA A 141 14.15 -10.16 10.90
CA ALA A 141 15.16 -11.04 11.49
C ALA A 141 14.49 -12.23 12.20
N ARG A 142 13.42 -11.93 12.95
CA ARG A 142 12.53 -12.91 13.56
C ARG A 142 11.13 -12.75 12.98
N SER A 143 10.62 -13.81 12.36
CA SER A 143 9.30 -13.80 11.74
C SER A 143 8.21 -14.19 12.73
N VAL A 144 7.04 -13.59 12.59
CA VAL A 144 5.82 -14.02 13.29
C VAL A 144 5.03 -14.99 12.42
N LEU A 145 4.20 -15.83 13.03
CA LEU A 145 3.17 -16.54 12.28
C LEU A 145 2.03 -15.55 11.98
N LEU A 146 1.84 -15.25 10.70
CA LEU A 146 0.71 -14.41 10.27
C LEU A 146 -0.56 -15.26 10.16
N LEU A 147 -1.67 -14.75 10.68
CA LEU A 147 -2.98 -15.38 10.57
C LEU A 147 -3.95 -14.40 9.91
N LEU A 148 -4.61 -14.79 8.83
CA LEU A 148 -5.80 -14.09 8.33
C LEU A 148 -7.02 -14.86 8.80
N THR A 149 -7.90 -14.20 9.55
CA THR A 149 -9.18 -14.78 10.00
C THR A 149 -10.34 -14.09 9.29
N SER A 150 -11.50 -14.74 9.29
CA SER A 150 -12.71 -14.28 8.60
C SER A 150 -12.48 -13.97 7.12
N HIS A 151 -11.55 -14.70 6.47
CA HIS A 151 -11.16 -14.48 5.09
C HIS A 151 -12.28 -14.95 4.13
N SER A 152 -13.19 -14.03 3.83
CA SER A 152 -14.38 -14.27 3.02
C SER A 152 -14.74 -13.03 2.18
N GLY A 153 -15.94 -13.02 1.59
CA GLY A 153 -16.52 -11.82 0.95
C GLY A 153 -15.70 -11.21 -0.20
N GLN A 154 -15.71 -9.88 -0.25
CA GLN A 154 -15.05 -9.09 -1.29
C GLN A 154 -13.53 -9.25 -1.19
N LEU A 155 -12.95 -9.30 0.01
CA LEU A 155 -11.51 -9.48 0.21
C LEU A 155 -11.02 -10.78 -0.43
N LYS A 156 -11.65 -11.91 -0.11
CA LYS A 156 -11.30 -13.21 -0.68
C LYS A 156 -11.40 -13.19 -2.20
N THR A 157 -12.52 -12.71 -2.73
CA THR A 157 -12.75 -12.60 -4.19
C THR A 157 -11.66 -11.76 -4.86
N ASN A 158 -11.28 -10.64 -4.24
CA ASN A 158 -10.25 -9.75 -4.75
C ASN A 158 -8.87 -10.40 -4.71
N MET A 159 -8.53 -11.15 -3.66
CA MET A 159 -7.28 -11.90 -3.55
C MET A 159 -7.20 -13.06 -4.55
N ASP A 160 -8.26 -13.86 -4.68
CA ASP A 160 -8.35 -14.95 -5.66
C ASP A 160 -8.15 -14.45 -7.11
N THR A 161 -8.73 -13.29 -7.43
CA THR A 161 -8.66 -12.71 -8.78
C THR A 161 -7.30 -12.11 -9.11
N HIS A 162 -6.67 -11.42 -8.16
CA HIS A 162 -5.49 -10.58 -8.44
C HIS A 162 -4.17 -11.13 -7.91
N ASP A 163 -4.22 -12.03 -6.92
CA ASP A 163 -3.04 -12.57 -6.25
C ASP A 163 -3.25 -14.00 -5.75
N ARG A 164 -3.75 -14.91 -6.60
CA ARG A 164 -3.92 -16.33 -6.25
C ARG A 164 -2.64 -17.01 -5.71
N GLY A 165 -1.48 -16.39 -5.90
CA GLY A 165 -0.22 -16.82 -5.30
C GLY A 165 -0.18 -16.74 -3.77
N TYR A 166 -1.13 -16.04 -3.13
CA TYR A 166 -1.27 -15.99 -1.67
C TYR A 166 -1.43 -17.37 -1.04
N LEU A 167 -2.01 -18.33 -1.79
CA LEU A 167 -2.15 -19.73 -1.36
C LEU A 167 -0.81 -20.44 -1.13
N ASN A 168 0.28 -19.94 -1.71
CA ASN A 168 1.62 -20.51 -1.60
C ASN A 168 2.54 -19.69 -0.67
N TRP A 169 1.98 -18.72 0.06
CA TRP A 169 2.76 -17.93 1.00
C TRP A 169 3.18 -18.78 2.20
N LYS A 170 4.42 -18.58 2.69
CA LYS A 170 5.00 -19.35 3.79
C LYS A 170 4.90 -18.59 5.11
N GLY A 171 4.62 -19.28 6.20
CA GLY A 171 4.50 -18.65 7.52
C GLY A 171 3.25 -17.75 7.64
N ILE A 172 2.22 -18.08 6.85
CA ILE A 172 0.90 -17.48 6.95
C ILE A 172 -0.17 -18.58 6.94
N GLU A 173 -1.20 -18.40 7.75
CA GLU A 173 -2.40 -19.22 7.76
C GLU A 173 -3.58 -18.36 7.33
N VAL A 174 -4.37 -18.83 6.37
CA VAL A 174 -5.56 -18.13 5.89
C VAL A 174 -6.78 -18.97 6.24
N ARG A 175 -7.63 -18.43 7.11
CA ARG A 175 -8.76 -19.11 7.74
C ARG A 175 -10.07 -18.37 7.46
N GLY A 176 -11.14 -19.13 7.25
CA GLY A 176 -12.48 -18.57 7.03
C GLY A 176 -13.20 -18.27 8.34
N GLU A 177 -12.79 -18.94 9.41
CA GLU A 177 -13.27 -18.85 10.78
C GLU A 177 -12.96 -17.49 11.41
N ARG A 178 -13.77 -17.08 12.39
CA ARG A 178 -13.49 -15.87 13.18
C ARG A 178 -12.28 -16.05 14.08
N VAL A 179 -11.74 -14.96 14.62
CA VAL A 179 -10.50 -15.01 15.40
C VAL A 179 -10.66 -15.81 16.69
N GLU A 180 -11.81 -15.67 17.35
CA GLU A 180 -12.22 -16.38 18.56
C GLU A 180 -12.57 -17.85 18.32
N GLU A 181 -12.83 -18.25 17.07
CA GLU A 181 -13.03 -19.63 16.66
C GLU A 181 -11.70 -20.31 16.29
N ALA A 182 -10.75 -19.53 15.75
CA ALA A 182 -9.45 -20.01 15.27
C ALA A 182 -8.39 -20.13 16.38
N VAL A 183 -8.52 -19.36 17.46
CA VAL A 183 -7.54 -19.23 18.54
C VAL A 183 -8.27 -19.13 19.88
N HIS A 184 -7.70 -19.75 20.93
CA HIS A 184 -8.25 -19.64 22.27
C HIS A 184 -8.25 -18.18 22.76
N THR A 185 -9.40 -17.72 23.25
CA THR A 185 -9.61 -16.33 23.70
C THR A 185 -8.63 -15.90 24.79
N ALA A 186 -8.18 -16.82 25.65
CA ALA A 186 -7.16 -16.57 26.68
C ALA A 186 -5.78 -16.20 26.12
N GLU A 187 -5.51 -16.52 24.84
CA GLU A 187 -4.25 -16.19 24.15
C GLU A 187 -4.36 -14.91 23.32
N LEU A 188 -5.56 -14.34 23.18
CA LEU A 188 -5.83 -13.19 22.32
C LEU A 188 -5.57 -11.86 23.03
N VAL A 189 -4.87 -10.97 22.32
CA VAL A 189 -4.76 -9.56 22.69
C VAL A 189 -5.16 -8.72 21.48
N TYR A 190 -6.29 -8.01 21.56
CA TYR A 190 -6.76 -7.14 20.48
C TYR A 190 -6.05 -5.79 20.52
N LEU A 191 -5.34 -5.45 19.44
CA LEU A 191 -4.65 -4.18 19.31
C LEU A 191 -5.61 -3.12 18.79
N THR A 192 -5.85 -2.09 19.59
CA THR A 192 -6.76 -0.99 19.25
C THR A 192 -6.26 0.33 19.82
N SER A 193 -6.34 1.41 19.03
CA SER A 193 -5.81 2.73 19.41
C SER A 193 -6.54 3.37 20.59
N GLU A 194 -7.80 3.01 20.77
CA GLU A 194 -8.70 3.55 21.78
C GLU A 194 -8.56 2.84 23.13
N SER A 195 -7.79 1.75 23.21
CA SER A 195 -7.60 1.03 24.46
C SER A 195 -6.97 1.94 25.53
N PRO A 196 -7.47 1.91 26.78
CA PRO A 196 -6.83 2.61 27.89
C PRO A 196 -5.49 1.96 28.29
N HIS A 197 -5.30 0.68 27.98
CA HIS A 197 -4.10 -0.09 28.32
C HIS A 197 -3.04 0.04 27.23
N THR A 198 -1.79 0.25 27.62
CA THR A 198 -0.66 0.30 26.68
C THR A 198 0.07 -1.04 26.70
N LEU A 199 0.36 -1.60 25.52
CA LEU A 199 1.11 -2.83 25.40
C LEU A 199 2.56 -2.61 25.86
N ALA A 200 2.94 -3.25 26.96
CA ALA A 200 4.27 -3.10 27.55
C ALA A 200 5.34 -3.96 26.86
N SER A 201 5.01 -5.22 26.56
CA SER A 201 5.93 -6.15 25.90
C SER A 201 5.16 -7.18 25.06
N VAL A 202 5.88 -7.88 24.19
CA VAL A 202 5.34 -8.91 23.31
C VAL A 202 5.70 -10.27 23.90
N GLU A 203 4.69 -11.09 24.17
CA GLU A 203 4.85 -12.41 24.78
C GLU A 203 4.75 -13.51 23.72
N SER A 204 5.70 -14.45 23.75
CA SER A 204 5.63 -15.67 22.94
C SER A 204 4.41 -16.51 23.34
N GLY A 205 3.79 -17.18 22.38
CA GLY A 205 2.58 -17.98 22.60
C GLY A 205 1.29 -17.17 22.58
N ARG A 206 1.33 -15.83 22.62
CA ARG A 206 0.14 -14.98 22.43
C ARG A 206 -0.16 -14.71 20.95
N THR A 207 -1.40 -14.33 20.69
CA THR A 207 -1.87 -13.88 19.37
C THR A 207 -2.35 -12.44 19.46
N TYR A 208 -1.65 -11.56 18.76
CA TYR A 208 -1.98 -10.14 18.69
C TYR A 208 -2.88 -9.87 17.48
N VAL A 209 -4.09 -9.37 17.73
CA VAL A 209 -5.12 -9.19 16.70
C VAL A 209 -5.14 -7.75 16.22
N ILE A 210 -5.16 -7.55 14.90
CA ILE A 210 -5.28 -6.25 14.25
C ILE A 210 -6.58 -6.26 13.44
N GLY A 211 -7.39 -5.22 13.59
CA GLY A 211 -8.58 -5.04 12.76
C GLY A 211 -8.20 -4.84 11.29
N GLY A 212 -8.61 -5.76 10.42
CA GLY A 212 -8.47 -5.68 8.97
C GLY A 212 -9.49 -4.72 8.37
N LEU A 213 -9.37 -3.43 8.70
CA LEU A 213 -10.33 -2.40 8.31
C LEU A 213 -9.64 -1.17 7.71
N VAL A 214 -10.19 -0.67 6.60
CA VAL A 214 -9.79 0.59 5.97
C VAL A 214 -11.00 1.51 5.90
N ASP A 215 -11.22 2.29 6.95
CA ASP A 215 -12.41 3.11 7.12
C ASP A 215 -12.13 4.61 7.21
N HIS A 216 -10.88 5.04 7.09
CA HIS A 216 -10.47 6.43 7.32
C HIS A 216 -10.85 6.96 8.72
N ASN A 217 -10.94 6.07 9.72
CA ASN A 217 -11.34 6.35 11.10
C ASN A 217 -12.79 6.85 11.25
N HIS A 218 -13.70 6.32 10.43
CA HIS A 218 -15.13 6.58 10.51
C HIS A 218 -15.79 5.74 11.62
N HIS A 219 -15.28 4.54 11.90
CA HIS A 219 -15.78 3.59 12.91
C HIS A 219 -14.88 3.59 14.15
N LYS A 220 -14.81 4.74 14.84
CA LYS A 220 -14.02 4.88 16.06
C LYS A 220 -14.48 3.88 17.13
N GLY A 221 -13.52 3.24 17.79
CA GLY A 221 -13.80 2.29 18.88
C GLY A 221 -14.39 0.95 18.45
N LEU A 222 -14.59 0.68 17.15
CA LEU A 222 -15.22 -0.57 16.68
C LEU A 222 -14.46 -1.82 17.13
N THR A 223 -13.13 -1.82 16.99
CA THR A 223 -12.29 -2.96 17.40
C THR A 223 -12.16 -3.06 18.93
N LEU A 224 -12.26 -1.94 19.65
CA LEU A 224 -12.29 -1.95 21.12
C LEU A 224 -13.59 -2.57 21.62
N GLN A 225 -14.73 -2.12 21.09
CA GLN A 225 -16.04 -2.68 21.42
C GLN A 225 -16.08 -4.19 21.13
N LYS A 226 -15.58 -4.62 19.96
CA LYS A 226 -15.50 -6.04 19.63
C LYS A 226 -14.65 -6.83 20.63
N ALA A 227 -13.52 -6.27 21.07
CA ALA A 227 -12.67 -6.93 22.06
C ALA A 227 -13.35 -7.05 23.43
N GLU A 228 -14.04 -6.00 23.87
CA GLU A 228 -14.84 -5.99 25.10
C GLU A 228 -15.99 -7.00 25.05
N GLU A 229 -16.72 -7.07 23.93
CA GLU A 229 -17.81 -8.03 23.71
C GLU A 229 -17.32 -9.49 23.73
N LEU A 230 -16.13 -9.74 23.19
CA LEU A 230 -15.48 -11.06 23.24
C LEU A 230 -14.86 -11.38 24.61
N GLY A 231 -14.74 -10.39 25.50
CA GLY A 231 -14.07 -10.54 26.79
C GLY A 231 -12.58 -10.86 26.67
N VAL A 232 -11.91 -10.42 25.60
CA VAL A 232 -10.48 -10.64 25.38
C VAL A 232 -9.66 -9.44 25.84
N GLU A 233 -8.39 -9.67 26.16
CA GLU A 233 -7.47 -8.58 26.49
C GLU A 233 -7.34 -7.63 25.30
N HIS A 234 -7.21 -6.33 25.57
CA HIS A 234 -6.98 -5.33 24.53
C HIS A 234 -5.94 -4.30 24.96
N ALA A 235 -5.14 -3.82 24.02
CA ALA A 235 -4.11 -2.82 24.29
C ALA A 235 -3.86 -1.92 23.09
N ARG A 236 -3.42 -0.68 23.34
CA ARG A 236 -2.85 0.21 22.32
C ARG A 236 -1.34 0.01 22.25
N LEU A 237 -0.76 0.24 21.09
CA LEU A 237 0.69 0.20 20.94
C LEU A 237 1.36 1.43 21.61
N PRO A 238 2.57 1.28 22.16
CA PRO A 238 3.32 2.37 22.79
C PRO A 238 3.91 3.32 21.73
N LEU A 239 3.04 4.00 20.98
CA LEU A 239 3.46 4.90 19.90
C LEU A 239 3.93 6.26 20.41
N ASP A 240 3.58 6.58 21.65
CA ASP A 240 3.82 7.88 22.29
C ASP A 240 5.31 8.11 22.55
N ASP A 241 6.07 7.03 22.74
CA ASP A 241 7.49 7.06 23.06
C ASP A 241 8.38 7.14 21.81
N TYR A 242 7.87 6.73 20.64
CA TYR A 242 8.71 6.49 19.45
C TYR A 242 8.27 7.20 18.17
N VAL A 243 7.04 7.74 18.11
CA VAL A 243 6.49 8.30 16.85
C VAL A 243 5.84 9.68 17.06
N LYS A 244 6.59 10.76 16.78
CA LYS A 244 6.02 12.11 16.59
C LYS A 244 5.30 12.20 15.25
N MET A 245 4.04 11.78 15.19
CA MET A 245 3.17 12.00 14.03
C MET A 245 2.29 13.25 14.21
N SER A 246 2.20 14.08 13.17
CA SER A 246 1.27 15.23 13.08
C SER A 246 -0.18 14.81 12.84
N SER A 247 -0.47 13.50 12.72
CA SER A 247 -1.80 12.92 12.46
C SER A 247 -2.19 11.91 13.54
N ARG A 248 -3.47 11.49 13.53
CA ARG A 248 -4.06 10.56 14.51
C ARG A 248 -3.25 9.25 14.61
N LYS A 249 -3.12 8.72 15.84
CA LYS A 249 -2.39 7.47 16.18
C LYS A 249 -3.19 6.20 15.80
N VAL A 250 -3.69 6.15 14.56
CA VAL A 250 -4.36 4.97 14.00
C VAL A 250 -3.35 4.30 13.07
N LEU A 251 -2.88 3.11 13.44
CA LEU A 251 -1.97 2.37 12.57
C LEU A 251 -2.76 1.68 11.47
N THR A 252 -2.33 1.87 10.22
CA THR A 252 -2.71 0.96 9.15
C THR A 252 -2.14 -0.42 9.44
N VAL A 253 -2.84 -1.48 9.00
CA VAL A 253 -2.44 -2.90 9.16
C VAL A 253 -0.94 -3.14 8.85
N ASN A 254 -0.37 -2.32 7.94
CA ASN A 254 1.04 -2.29 7.56
C ASN A 254 2.08 -2.10 8.67
N HIS A 255 1.76 -1.35 9.74
CA HIS A 255 2.80 -0.89 10.68
C HIS A 255 3.09 -1.89 11.79
N ALA A 256 2.18 -2.81 12.08
CA ALA A 256 2.31 -3.71 13.22
C ALA A 256 3.47 -4.73 13.10
N PRO A 257 3.73 -5.39 11.95
CA PRO A 257 4.78 -6.42 11.90
C PRO A 257 6.19 -5.87 12.17
N VAL A 258 6.43 -4.58 11.91
CA VAL A 258 7.72 -3.93 12.15
C VAL A 258 7.95 -3.73 13.66
N SER A 259 6.91 -3.39 14.42
CA SER A 259 7.00 -3.22 15.87
C SER A 259 7.25 -4.54 16.61
N PHE A 260 6.71 -5.66 16.11
CA PHE A 260 6.88 -6.99 16.72
C PHE A 260 8.23 -7.65 16.40
N SER A 261 8.95 -7.20 15.37
CA SER A 261 10.30 -7.69 15.03
C SER A 261 11.42 -7.02 15.83
N ALA A 262 11.13 -5.91 16.53
CA ALA A 262 12.12 -5.10 17.26
C ALA A 262 12.00 -5.23 18.79
N ALA A 263 11.07 -6.06 19.27
CA ALA A 263 10.91 -6.34 20.69
C ALA A 263 11.90 -7.44 21.12
N ASP A 264 13.12 -7.02 21.45
CA ASP A 264 14.04 -7.63 22.42
C ASP A 264 14.75 -6.49 23.15
#